data_AF-A0A965RNJ1-F1
#
_entry.id   AF-A0A965RNJ1-F1
#
_cell.length_a   1.000
_cell.length_b   1.000
_cell.length_c   1.000
_cell.angle_alpha   90.00
_cell.angle_beta   90.00
_cell.angle_gamma   90.00
#
_symmetry.space_group_name_H-M   'P 1'
#
loop_
_entity.id
_entity.type
_entity.pdbx_description
1 polymer ?
#
loop_
_entity_poly.entity_id
_entity_poly.type
_entity_poly.pdbx_seq_one_letter_code
_entity_poly.pdbx_strand_id
1 'polypeptide(L)' 'VTPEASFIDDLGADSLDIVELVMTMEEEFDLEIPDEDAEKIKTVADVSNYIKSKVN' A
#
# COMPACT_ATOMS: atom_id res chain seq x y z
N VAL A 1 -7.41 -11.29 6.82
CA VAL A 1 -7.09 -9.87 6.54
C VAL A 1 -8.37 -9.22 6.05
N THR A 2 -8.84 -8.16 6.72
CA THR A 2 -10.01 -7.38 6.31
C THR A 2 -9.56 -6.18 5.48
N PRO A 3 -10.34 -5.71 4.49
CA PRO A 3 -9.99 -4.51 3.71
C PRO A 3 -9.80 -3.27 4.59
N GLU A 4 -10.55 -3.19 5.69
CA GLU A 4 -10.51 -2.07 6.62
C GLU A 4 -9.35 -2.15 7.62
N ALA A 5 -8.55 -3.23 7.59
CA ALA A 5 -7.44 -3.41 8.51
C ALA A 5 -6.37 -2.34 8.29
N SER A 6 -6.02 -1.64 9.37
CA SER A 6 -4.88 -0.73 9.43
C SER A 6 -3.58 -1.54 9.38
N PHE A 7 -2.65 -1.15 8.49
CA PHE A 7 -1.34 -1.81 8.44
C PHE A 7 -0.62 -1.71 9.79
N ILE A 8 -0.69 -0.55 10.44
CA ILE A 8 0.01 -0.30 11.71
C ILE A 8 -0.78 -0.88 12.88
N ASP A 9 -2.06 -0.53 13.00
CA ASP A 9 -2.82 -0.82 14.23
C ASP A 9 -3.34 -2.26 14.29
N ASP A 10 -3.75 -2.84 13.15
CA ASP A 10 -4.39 -4.16 13.10
C ASP A 10 -3.41 -5.26 12.65
N LEU A 11 -2.50 -4.94 11.72
CA LEU A 11 -1.51 -5.88 11.22
C LEU A 11 -0.15 -5.76 11.92
N GLY A 12 0.06 -4.70 12.71
CA GLY A 12 1.30 -4.49 13.45
C GLY A 12 2.51 -4.26 12.53
N ALA A 13 2.27 -3.82 11.29
CA ALA A 13 3.31 -3.51 10.33
C ALA A 13 4.05 -2.26 10.79
N ASP A 14 5.37 -2.30 10.70
CA ASP A 14 6.20 -1.13 10.97
C ASP A 14 6.29 -0.22 9.71
N SER A 15 6.94 0.93 9.86
CA SER A 15 7.12 1.85 8.73
C SER A 15 7.99 1.27 7.61
N LEU A 16 8.86 0.29 7.91
CA LEU A 16 9.71 -0.36 6.91
C LEU A 16 8.91 -1.40 6.11
N ASP A 17 8.02 -2.13 6.76
CA ASP A 17 7.10 -3.09 6.12
C ASP A 17 6.23 -2.39 5.07
N ILE A 18 5.78 -1.16 5.34
CA ILE A 18 5.00 -0.35 4.38
C ILE A 18 5.88 0.06 3.18
N VAL A 19 7.13 0.45 3.42
CA VAL A 19 8.07 0.81 2.34
C VAL A 19 8.37 -0.40 1.46
N GLU A 20 8.64 -1.57 2.03
CA GLU A 20 8.86 -2.81 1.27
C GLU A 20 7.62 -3.23 0.47
N LEU A 21 6.43 -3.07 1.05
CA LEU A 21 5.16 -3.34 0.36
C LEU A 21 5.00 -2.46 -0.89
N VAL A 22 5.26 -1.16 -0.73
CA VAL A 22 5.18 -0.18 -1.82
C VAL A 22 6.20 -0.51 -2.91
N MET A 23 7.46 -0.76 -2.56
CA MET A 23 8.50 -1.11 -3.53
C MET A 23 8.18 -2.41 -4.29
N THR A 24 7.64 -3.42 -3.59
CA THR A 24 7.20 -4.68 -4.22
C THR A 24 6.05 -4.42 -5.21
N MET A 25 5.13 -3.52 -4.87
CA MET A 25 4.02 -3.16 -5.76
C MET A 25 4.48 -2.37 -6.98
N GLU A 26 5.45 -1.46 -6.81
CA GLU A 26 6.09 -0.74 -7.91
C GLU A 26 6.73 -1.71 -8.90
N GLU A 27 7.50 -2.69 -8.40
CA GLU A 27 8.16 -3.70 -9.24
C GLU A 27 7.16 -4.67 -9.91
N GLU A 28 6.18 -5.19 -9.17
CA GLU A 28 5.22 -6.20 -9.68
C GLU A 28 4.27 -5.63 -10.74
N PHE A 29 3.90 -4.36 -10.62
CA PHE A 29 2.96 -3.71 -11.53
C PHE A 29 3.60 -2.67 -12.46
N ASP A 30 4.94 -2.54 -12.43
CA ASP A 30 5.72 -1.56 -13.21
C ASP A 30 5.14 -0.13 -13.05
N LEU A 31 4.87 0.24 -11.79
CA LEU A 31 4.27 1.51 -11.40
C LEU A 31 5.21 2.32 -10.51
N GLU A 32 4.97 3.62 -10.43
CA GLU A 32 5.72 4.53 -9.55
C GLU A 32 4.71 5.13 -8.54
N ILE A 33 4.92 4.88 -7.25
CA ILE A 33 4.10 5.39 -6.15
C ILE A 33 4.86 6.53 -5.50
N PRO A 34 4.40 7.79 -5.65
CA PRO A 34 4.99 8.90 -4.94
C PRO A 34 4.90 8.70 -3.42
N ASP A 35 5.93 9.12 -2.68
CA ASP A 35 5.94 9.08 -1.21
C ASP A 35 4.67 9.70 -0.61
N GLU A 36 4.16 10.80 -1.18
CA GLU A 36 2.93 11.45 -0.72
C GLU A 36 1.67 10.56 -0.84
N ASP A 37 1.64 9.64 -1.80
CA ASP A 37 0.55 8.69 -1.98
C ASP A 37 0.77 7.44 -1.12
N ALA A 38 2.02 6.99 -0.97
CA ALA A 38 2.39 5.94 -0.02
C ALA A 38 2.03 6.33 1.43
N GLU A 39 2.24 7.58 1.83
CA GLU A 39 1.84 8.09 3.16
C GLU A 39 0.31 8.10 3.38
N LYS A 40 -0.49 8.15 2.30
CA LYS A 40 -1.96 8.09 2.37
C LYS A 40 -2.47 6.67 2.47
N ILE A 41 -1.66 5.68 2.10
CA ILE A 41 -2.00 4.26 2.21
C ILE A 41 -1.92 3.85 3.68
N LYS A 42 -3.08 3.64 4.31
CA LYS A 42 -3.17 3.22 5.72
C LYS A 42 -3.84 1.87 5.90
N THR A 43 -4.70 1.49 4.96
CA THR A 43 -5.45 0.24 5.01
C THR A 43 -5.23 -0.62 3.78
N VAL A 44 -5.53 -1.90 3.89
CA VAL A 44 -5.47 -2.86 2.77
C VAL A 44 -6.40 -2.43 1.63
N ALA A 45 -7.54 -1.80 1.95
CA ALA A 45 -8.46 -1.26 0.97
C ALA A 45 -7.84 -0.12 0.15
N ASP A 46 -7.07 0.79 0.79
CA ASP A 46 -6.46 1.93 0.12
C ASP A 46 -5.48 1.47 -0.96
N VAL A 47 -4.62 0.50 -0.63
CA VAL A 47 -3.72 -0.15 -1.58
C VAL A 47 -4.49 -0.76 -2.75
N SER A 48 -5.49 -1.59 -2.45
CA SER A 48 -6.23 -2.30 -3.49
C SER A 48 -6.93 -1.33 -4.44
N ASN A 49 -7.46 -0.24 -3.91
CA ASN A 49 -8.10 0.81 -4.70
C ASN A 49 -7.07 1.60 -5.52
N TYR A 50 -5.91 1.91 -4.93
CA TYR A 50 -4.82 2.62 -5.61
C TYR A 50 -4.34 1.82 -6.83
N ILE A 51 -4.02 0.53 -6.65
CA ILE A 51 -3.57 -0.35 -7.74
C ILE A 51 -4.65 -0.43 -8.83
N LYS A 52 -5.92 -0.66 -8.44
CA LYS A 52 -7.04 -0.70 -9.41
C LYS A 52 -7.21 0.62 -10.18
N SER A 53 -6.84 1.76 -9.61
CA SER A 53 -6.92 3.05 -10.29
C SER A 53 -5.79 3.29 -11.29
N LYS A 54 -4.66 2.59 -11.13
CA LYS A 54 -3.45 2.74 -11.97
C LYS A 54 -3.34 1.68 -13.08
N VAL A 55 -3.87 0.48 -12.84
CA VAL A 55 -3.75 -0.69 -13.73
C VAL A 55 -4.98 -0.84 -14.67
N ASN A 56 -5.82 0.19 -14.81
CA ASN A 56 -7.06 0.15 -15.60
C ASN A 56 -6.96 0.90 -16.92
#